data_AF-A0A8K0G775-F1
#
_entry.id   AF-A0A8K0G775-F1
#
_cell.length_a   1.000
_cell.length_b   1.000
_cell.length_c   1.000
_cell.angle_alpha   90.00
_cell.angle_beta   90.00
_cell.angle_gamma   90.00
#
_symmetry.space_group_name_H-M   'P 1'
#
loop_
_entity.id
_entity.type
_entity.pdbx_description
1 polymer ?
#
loop_
_entity_poly.entity_id
_entity_poly.type
_entity_poly.pdbx_seq_one_letter_code
_entity_poly.pdbx_strand_id
1 'polypeptide(L)'
;MSKRQGVTSEKHVHVSKEWSTYSVTPNGNNKTSRQASLRKKIREHNFSQAYGKIQVLLRESANEAMPNLIHKVNNKQIEATVKIFNTVYSLIKRNRPLSDVEAALDLQKK
;
A
#
# COMPACT_ATOMS: atom_id res chain seq x y z
N MET A 1 -14.31 2.68 21.48
CA MET A 1 -15.15 1.96 20.49
C MET A 1 -14.42 1.97 19.16
N SER A 2 -14.01 0.78 18.68
CA SER A 2 -13.16 0.60 17.50
C SER A 2 -13.99 0.69 16.21
N LYS A 3 -13.63 1.61 15.29
CA LYS A 3 -14.26 1.75 13.97
C LYS A 3 -13.81 0.58 13.10
N ARG A 4 -14.75 -0.32 12.77
CA ARG A 4 -14.56 -1.36 11.75
C ARG A 4 -14.36 -0.68 10.40
N GLN A 5 -13.20 -0.87 9.78
CA GLN A 5 -13.01 -0.53 8.37
C GLN A 5 -13.97 -1.41 7.55
N GLY A 6 -14.80 -0.75 6.74
CA GLY A 6 -15.73 -1.42 5.85
C GLY A 6 -14.97 -2.29 4.86
N VAL A 7 -15.30 -3.57 4.82
CA VAL A 7 -14.89 -4.50 3.78
C VAL A 7 -15.51 -4.00 2.48
N THR A 8 -14.72 -3.38 1.62
CA THR A 8 -15.11 -3.16 0.23
C THR A 8 -15.31 -4.54 -0.38
N SER A 9 -16.46 -4.75 -1.03
CA SER A 9 -16.78 -6.01 -1.70
C SER A 9 -15.85 -6.23 -2.89
N GLU A 10 -14.63 -6.68 -2.62
CA GLU A 10 -13.69 -7.08 -3.65
C GLU A 10 -14.28 -8.26 -4.42
N LYS A 11 -14.35 -8.11 -5.75
CA LYS A 11 -14.70 -9.22 -6.63
C LYS A 11 -13.72 -10.36 -6.37
N HIS A 12 -14.20 -11.44 -5.75
CA HIS A 12 -13.40 -12.61 -5.45
C HIS A 12 -12.86 -13.16 -6.77
N VAL A 13 -11.54 -13.11 -6.96
CA VAL A 13 -10.95 -13.68 -8.17
C VAL A 13 -10.80 -15.17 -7.95
N HIS A 14 -11.34 -15.94 -8.89
CA HIS A 14 -11.22 -17.38 -8.85
C HIS A 14 -9.78 -17.78 -9.13
N VAL A 15 -9.14 -18.42 -8.15
CA VAL A 15 -7.85 -19.11 -8.33
C VAL A 15 -8.14 -20.58 -8.52
N SER A 16 -7.57 -21.16 -9.58
CA SER A 16 -7.74 -22.59 -9.83
C SER A 16 -7.11 -23.41 -8.69
N LYS A 17 -7.86 -24.41 -8.21
CA LYS A 17 -7.49 -25.22 -7.05
C LYS A 17 -6.12 -25.86 -7.22
N GLU A 18 -5.86 -26.43 -8.39
CA GLU A 18 -4.58 -27.08 -8.71
C GLU A 18 -3.37 -26.15 -8.51
N TRP A 19 -3.52 -24.86 -8.82
CA TRP A 19 -2.45 -23.87 -8.63
C TRP A 19 -2.33 -23.47 -7.17
N SER A 20 -3.43 -23.30 -6.44
CA SER A 20 -3.42 -22.98 -5.01
C SER A 20 -2.88 -24.11 -4.12
N THR A 21 -3.05 -25.37 -4.54
CA THR A 21 -2.61 -26.56 -3.80
C THR A 21 -1.32 -27.16 -4.35
N TYR A 22 -0.64 -26.48 -5.27
CA TYR A 22 0.60 -26.96 -5.91
C TYR A 22 0.46 -28.34 -6.57
N SER A 23 -0.75 -28.68 -7.05
CA SER A 23 -1.12 -30.00 -7.57
C SER A 23 -1.28 -30.01 -9.10
N VAL A 24 -0.49 -29.22 -9.83
CA VAL A 24 -0.59 -29.11 -11.29
C VAL A 24 -0.01 -30.36 -11.95
N THR A 25 -0.86 -31.19 -12.54
CA THR A 25 -0.46 -32.44 -13.23
C THR A 25 -0.63 -32.36 -14.75
N PRO A 26 0.23 -33.03 -15.54
CA PRO A 26 0.07 -33.14 -16.98
C PRO A 26 -1.07 -34.09 -17.35
N ASN A 27 -1.81 -33.76 -18.40
CA ASN A 27 -2.74 -34.69 -19.04
C ASN A 27 -2.08 -35.36 -20.25
N GLY A 28 -2.37 -36.65 -20.48
CA GLY A 28 -1.95 -37.38 -21.68
C GLY A 28 -1.08 -38.62 -21.41
N ASN A 29 -1.01 -39.49 -22.43
CA ASN A 29 -0.43 -40.83 -22.32
C ASN A 29 1.01 -40.94 -22.83
N ASN A 30 1.52 -39.91 -23.52
CA ASN A 30 2.88 -39.88 -24.04
C ASN A 30 3.58 -38.56 -23.69
N LYS A 31 4.91 -38.51 -23.80
CA LYS A 31 5.72 -37.35 -23.41
C LYS A 31 5.26 -36.06 -24.08
N THR A 32 4.97 -36.12 -25.39
CA THR A 32 4.57 -34.96 -26.18
C THR A 32 3.23 -34.37 -25.74
N SER A 33 2.21 -35.22 -25.53
CA SER A 33 0.89 -34.79 -25.05
C SER A 33 0.94 -34.22 -23.64
N ARG A 34 1.69 -34.86 -22.73
CA ARG A 34 1.94 -34.36 -21.36
C ARG A 34 2.58 -32.98 -21.36
N GLN A 35 3.61 -32.79 -22.19
CA GLN A 35 4.29 -31.50 -22.29
C GLN A 35 3.40 -30.41 -22.88
N ALA A 36 2.61 -30.74 -23.92
CA ALA A 36 1.64 -29.81 -24.49
C ALA A 36 0.57 -29.40 -23.46
N SER A 37 0.07 -30.36 -22.66
CA SER A 37 -0.87 -30.08 -21.58
C SER A 37 -0.31 -29.12 -20.54
N LEU A 38 0.95 -29.31 -20.10
CA LEU A 38 1.57 -28.42 -19.13
C LEU A 38 1.76 -27.00 -19.69
N ARG A 39 2.25 -26.89 -20.93
CA ARG A 39 2.39 -25.59 -21.60
C ARG A 39 1.07 -24.84 -21.67
N LYS A 40 -0.03 -25.55 -21.99
CA LYS A 40 -1.37 -24.98 -22.01
C LYS A 40 -1.79 -24.48 -20.63
N LYS A 41 -1.70 -25.32 -19.59
CA LYS A 41 -2.03 -24.95 -18.20
C LYS A 41 -1.23 -23.73 -17.72
N ILE A 42 0.09 -23.69 -17.98
CA ILE A 42 0.96 -22.56 -17.62
C ILE A 42 0.51 -21.28 -18.34
N ARG A 43 0.24 -21.37 -19.65
CA ARG A 43 -0.21 -20.23 -20.43
C ARG A 43 -1.52 -19.67 -19.87
N GLU A 44 -2.51 -20.53 -19.64
CA GLU A 44 -3.81 -20.13 -19.08
C GLU A 44 -3.67 -19.47 -17.71
N HIS A 45 -2.81 -19.99 -16.84
CA HIS A 45 -2.53 -19.39 -15.54
C HIS A 45 -1.89 -18.00 -15.67
N ASN A 46 -0.90 -17.83 -16.55
CA ASN A 46 -0.22 -16.54 -16.74
C ASN A 46 -1.14 -15.44 -17.27
N PHE A 47 -2.18 -15.80 -18.03
CA PHE A 47 -3.21 -14.87 -18.50
C PHE A 47 -4.44 -14.79 -17.59
N SER A 48 -4.45 -15.55 -16.49
CA SER A 48 -5.56 -15.54 -15.55
C SER A 48 -5.65 -14.21 -14.79
N GLN A 49 -6.88 -13.81 -14.46
CA GLN A 49 -7.12 -12.65 -13.60
C GLN A 49 -6.46 -12.80 -12.22
N ALA A 50 -6.28 -14.05 -11.74
CA ALA A 50 -5.59 -14.37 -10.51
C ALA A 50 -4.12 -13.93 -10.55
N TYR A 51 -3.41 -14.27 -11.63
CA TYR A 51 -2.02 -13.88 -11.81
C TYR A 51 -1.87 -12.35 -11.86
N GLY A 52 -2.76 -11.66 -12.58
CA GLY A 52 -2.79 -10.20 -12.63
C GLY A 52 -2.96 -9.56 -11.23
N LYS A 53 -3.87 -10.09 -10.41
CA LYS A 53 -4.04 -9.61 -9.02
C LYS A 53 -2.83 -9.89 -8.14
N ILE A 54 -2.20 -11.07 -8.27
CA ILE A 54 -0.98 -11.40 -7.53
C ILE A 54 0.14 -10.40 -7.87
N GLN A 55 0.30 -10.05 -9.15
CA GLN A 55 1.29 -9.06 -9.59
C GLN A 55 1.04 -7.67 -9.00
N VAL A 56 -0.23 -7.25 -8.95
CA VAL A 56 -0.62 -5.98 -8.31
C VAL A 56 -0.30 -6.01 -6.81
N LEU A 57 -0.71 -7.07 -6.10
CA LEU A 57 -0.41 -7.24 -4.68
C LEU A 57 1.10 -7.26 -4.39
N LEU A 58 1.89 -7.91 -5.24
CA LEU A 58 3.34 -7.97 -5.10
C LEU A 58 3.94 -6.56 -5.24
N ARG A 59 3.48 -5.79 -6.22
CA ARG A 59 3.90 -4.40 -6.44
C ARG A 59 3.45 -3.48 -5.30
N GLU A 60 2.23 -3.64 -4.81
CA GLU A 60 1.72 -2.91 -3.65
C GLU A 60 2.52 -3.23 -2.40
N SER A 61 2.83 -4.50 -2.14
CA SER A 61 3.66 -4.92 -1.00
C SER A 61 5.07 -4.33 -1.04
N ALA A 62 5.63 -4.14 -2.24
CA ALA A 62 6.92 -3.48 -2.42
C ALA A 62 6.86 -1.97 -2.15
N ASN A 63 5.71 -1.33 -2.43
CA ASN A 63 5.50 0.10 -2.22
C ASN A 63 5.03 0.43 -0.80
N GLU A 64 4.24 -0.44 -0.17
CA GLU A 64 3.86 -0.44 1.23
C GLU A 64 4.97 -1.01 2.12
N ALA A 65 6.23 -0.69 1.80
CA ALA A 65 7.28 -0.81 2.79
C ALA A 65 6.87 0.09 3.95
N MET A 66 6.48 -0.51 5.08
CA MET A 66 6.23 0.12 6.39
C MET A 66 7.08 1.37 6.68
N PRO A 67 8.38 1.43 6.31
CA PRO A 67 9.17 2.65 6.38
C PRO A 67 8.53 3.90 5.77
N ASN A 68 7.89 3.83 4.59
CA ASN A 68 7.30 4.99 3.93
C ASN A 68 6.10 5.56 4.71
N LEU A 69 5.30 4.68 5.31
CA LEU A 69 4.17 5.09 6.14
C LEU A 69 4.65 5.75 7.44
N ILE A 70 5.64 5.14 8.10
CA ILE A 70 6.26 5.67 9.32
C ILE A 70 6.93 7.02 9.03
N HIS A 71 7.68 7.14 7.93
CA HIS A 71 8.27 8.41 7.47
C HIS A 71 7.20 9.47 7.23
N LYS A 72 6.09 9.13 6.57
CA LYS A 72 5.02 10.09 6.29
C LYS A 72 4.35 10.61 7.57
N VAL A 73 4.11 9.74 8.55
CA VAL A 73 3.51 10.14 9.84
C VAL A 73 4.50 10.96 10.67
N ASN A 74 5.74 10.51 10.79
CA ASN A 74 6.77 11.20 11.55
C ASN A 74 7.09 12.57 10.94
N ASN A 75 7.20 12.67 9.61
CA ASN A 75 7.47 13.94 8.94
C ASN A 75 6.38 14.99 9.19
N LYS A 76 5.09 14.58 9.23
CA LYS A 76 4.00 15.51 9.56
C LYS A 76 4.11 16.07 10.97
N GLN A 77 4.48 15.22 11.94
CA GLN A 77 4.66 15.67 13.33
C GLN A 77 5.89 16.57 13.46
N ILE A 78 6.98 16.25 12.77
CA ILE A 78 8.20 17.06 12.72
C ILE A 78 7.90 18.43 12.09
N GLU A 79 7.21 18.46 10.94
CA GLU A 79 6.81 19.71 10.27
C GLU A 79 5.93 20.59 11.17
N ALA A 80 4.94 20.00 11.85
CA ALA A 80 4.09 20.74 12.79
C ALA A 80 4.92 21.34 13.94
N THR A 81 5.86 20.57 14.49
CA THR A 81 6.74 21.01 15.59
C THR A 81 7.66 22.13 15.14
N VAL A 82 8.29 22.00 13.97
CA VAL A 82 9.14 23.03 13.36
C VAL A 82 8.34 24.31 13.12
N LYS A 83 7.09 24.21 12.65
CA LYS A 83 6.22 25.37 12.42
C LYS A 83 5.90 26.12 13.71
N ILE A 84 5.55 25.42 14.79
CA ILE A 84 5.31 26.02 16.11
C ILE A 84 6.58 26.68 16.63
N PHE A 85 7.72 25.97 16.59
CA PHE A 85 8.99 26.48 17.07
C PHE A 85 9.41 27.76 16.35
N ASN A 86 9.39 27.75 15.01
CA ASN A 86 9.72 28.91 14.21
C ASN A 86 8.79 30.09 14.50
N THR A 87 7.49 29.83 14.69
CA THR A 87 6.51 30.88 15.01
C THR A 87 6.84 31.52 16.36
N VAL A 88 7.00 30.71 17.41
CA VAL A 88 7.35 31.17 18.77
C VAL A 88 8.67 31.93 18.77
N TYR A 89 9.72 31.36 18.16
CA TYR A 89 11.02 32.00 18.05
C TYR A 89 10.92 33.37 17.37
N SER A 90 10.12 33.47 16.31
CA SER A 90 9.94 34.71 15.56
C SER A 90 9.17 35.79 16.32
N LEU A 91 8.29 35.41 17.26
CA LEU A 91 7.60 36.33 18.16
C LEU A 91 8.57 36.86 19.22
N ILE A 92 9.31 35.97 19.87
CA ILE A 92 10.34 36.32 20.86
C ILE A 92 11.37 37.26 20.23
N LYS A 93 11.88 36.93 19.05
CA LYS A 93 12.85 37.76 18.32
C LYS A 93 12.34 39.17 18.01
N ARG A 94 11.02 39.35 17.90
CA ARG A 94 10.36 40.65 17.64
C ARG A 94 9.80 41.30 18.91
N ASN A 95 10.12 40.78 20.09
CA ASN A 95 9.54 41.20 21.37
C ASN A 95 8.00 41.23 21.37
N ARG A 96 7.37 40.31 20.62
CA ARG A 96 5.92 40.11 20.64
C ARG A 96 5.54 39.19 21.81
N PRO A 97 4.36 39.38 22.42
CA PRO A 97 3.89 38.50 23.47
C PRO A 97 3.56 37.10 22.91
N LEU A 98 3.76 36.07 23.75
CA LEU A 98 3.45 34.68 23.38
C LEU A 98 1.93 34.40 23.27
N SER A 99 1.08 35.31 23.76
CA SER A 99 -0.37 35.28 23.51
C SER A 99 -0.70 35.30 22.01
N ASP A 100 0.20 35.83 21.18
CA ASP A 100 -0.03 35.99 19.74
C ASP A 100 0.27 34.71 18.94
N VAL A 101 0.73 33.63 19.59
CA VAL A 101 1.13 32.38 18.91
C VAL A 101 -0.03 31.77 18.12
N GLU A 102 -1.22 31.66 18.70
CA GLU A 102 -2.39 31.06 18.03
C GLU A 102 -2.79 31.87 16.79
N ALA A 103 -2.91 33.19 16.93
CA ALA A 103 -3.21 34.10 15.83
C ALA A 103 -2.16 34.01 14.71
N ALA A 104 -0.88 33.93 15.06
CA ALA A 104 0.21 33.79 14.10
C ALA A 104 0.20 32.44 13.37
N LEU A 105 -0.23 31.36 14.02
CA LEU A 105 -0.39 30.05 13.40
C LEU A 105 -1.60 29.98 12.47
N ASP A 106 -2.70 30.64 12.83
CA ASP A 106 -3.92 30.73 12.00
C ASP A 106 -3.67 31.48 10.70
N LEU A 107 -2.89 32.57 10.73
CA LEU A 107 -2.46 33.28 9.53
C LEU A 107 -1.60 32.43 8.57
N GLN A 108 -1.04 31.32 9.06
CA GLN A 108 -0.24 30.38 8.26
C GLN A 108 -1.04 29.18 7.76
N LYS A 109 -2.36 29.10 8.00
CA LYS A 109 -3.25 28.10 7.39
C LYS A 109 -3.70 28.66 6.03
N LYS A 110 -3.11 28.14 4.96
CA LYS A 110 -3.47 28.46 3.57
C LYS A 110 -3.91 27.20 2.86
#